data_AF-A0A1I2ZMS1-F1
#
_entry.id   AF-A0A1I2ZMS1-F1
#
_cell.length_a   1.000
_cell.length_b   1.000
_cell.length_c   1.000
_cell.angle_alpha   90.00
_cell.angle_beta   90.00
_cell.angle_gamma   90.00
#
_symmetry.space_group_name_H-M   'P 1'
#
loop_
_entity.id
_entity.type
_entity.pdbx_description
1 polymer ?
#
loop_
_entity_poly.entity_id
_entity_poly.type
_entity_poly.pdbx_seq_one_letter_code
_entity_poly.pdbx_strand_id
1 'polypeptide(L)'
;MSKPMLLIQRFQEKQESDEEKQYAGEFNDLEIIAIAIYGKDVEVPLPVVTQRVFDGEIKFKFPTEITAGAAKTRLVYRYTLPQWLELLEITTLPVSPAGLKQIMIPVLLYLKKGYPDIFSDVEYDVNFDPDQYAEIIPVQ
;
A
#
# COMPACT_ATOMS: atom_id res chain seq x y z
N MET A 1 1.81 -6.92 21.38
CA MET A 1 0.82 -6.99 20.28
C MET A 1 1.48 -7.71 19.12
N SER A 2 0.78 -8.63 18.44
CA SER A 2 1.31 -9.27 17.23
C SER A 2 1.32 -8.25 16.08
N LYS A 3 2.47 -8.03 15.45
CA LYS A 3 2.58 -7.16 14.26
C LYS A 3 1.78 -7.78 13.11
N PRO A 4 1.14 -6.99 12.24
CA PRO A 4 0.47 -7.52 11.06
C PRO A 4 1.49 -8.02 10.03
N MET A 5 1.11 -9.05 9.28
CA MET A 5 1.86 -9.52 8.11
C MET A 5 1.36 -8.81 6.86
N LEU A 6 2.26 -8.50 5.94
CA LEU A 6 1.96 -7.73 4.74
C LEU A 6 2.39 -8.51 3.49
N LEU A 7 1.43 -9.12 2.82
CA LEU A 7 1.68 -9.81 1.56
C LEU A 7 1.70 -8.79 0.42
N ILE A 8 2.75 -8.77 -0.40
CA ILE A 8 2.81 -7.88 -1.57
C ILE A 8 2.92 -8.69 -2.86
N GLN A 9 1.97 -8.50 -3.76
CA GLN A 9 1.92 -9.10 -5.09
C GLN A 9 1.95 -8.02 -6.17
N ARG A 10 2.66 -8.27 -7.26
CA ARG A 10 2.77 -7.36 -8.42
C ARG A 10 2.02 -7.97 -9.61
N PHE A 11 1.24 -7.16 -10.32
CA PHE A 11 0.57 -7.56 -11.55
C PHE A 11 0.99 -6.64 -12.69
N GLN A 12 1.52 -7.25 -13.76
CA GLN A 12 1.63 -6.62 -15.06
C GLN A 12 0.52 -7.21 -15.93
N GLU A 13 -0.41 -6.38 -16.40
CA GLU A 13 -1.25 -6.80 -17.52
C GLU A 13 -0.34 -7.02 -18.73
N LYS A 14 -0.28 -8.26 -19.23
CA LYS A 14 0.32 -8.53 -20.53
C LYS A 14 -0.59 -7.89 -21.58
N GLN A 15 -0.25 -6.69 -22.03
CA GLN A 15 -0.79 -6.18 -23.29
C GLN A 15 -0.20 -7.06 -24.41
N GLU A 16 -1.06 -7.83 -25.07
CA GLU A 16 -0.74 -8.42 -26.37
C GLU A 16 -0.49 -7.26 -27.36
N SER A 17 0.63 -7.37 -28.08
CA SER A 17 1.12 -6.58 -29.21
C SER A 17 0.25 -5.42 -29.70
N ASP A 18 0.81 -4.21 -29.70
CA ASP A 18 1.13 -3.51 -30.95
C ASP A 18 2.13 -2.38 -30.68
N GLU A 19 3.04 -2.20 -31.63
CA GLU A 19 4.14 -1.25 -31.60
C GLU A 19 3.64 0.20 -31.41
N GLU A 20 4.49 1.02 -30.79
CA GLU A 20 4.35 2.48 -30.62
C GLU A 20 3.46 3.01 -29.48
N LYS A 21 3.94 2.98 -28.22
CA LYS A 21 3.76 4.15 -27.30
C LYS A 21 4.99 4.39 -26.43
N GLN A 22 5.48 5.62 -26.56
CA GLN A 22 6.65 6.21 -25.91
C GLN A 22 6.60 6.14 -24.38
N TYR A 23 7.79 5.93 -23.80
CA TYR A 23 8.38 6.11 -22.44
C TYR A 23 7.63 6.81 -21.27
N ALA A 24 6.34 7.14 -21.35
CA ALA A 24 5.55 7.72 -20.26
C ALA A 24 4.36 6.83 -19.82
N GLY A 25 4.04 5.77 -20.58
CA GLY A 25 2.89 4.89 -20.30
C GLY A 25 3.20 3.61 -19.51
N GLU A 26 4.47 3.23 -19.35
CA GLU A 26 4.87 1.89 -18.87
C GLU A 26 4.46 1.59 -17.41
N PHE A 27 4.28 2.61 -16.57
CA PHE A 27 3.99 2.44 -15.14
C PHE A 27 2.54 2.68 -14.74
N ASN A 28 1.73 3.31 -15.61
CA ASN A 28 0.35 3.66 -15.27
C ASN A 28 -0.54 2.43 -15.09
N ASP A 29 -0.24 1.35 -15.83
CA ASP A 29 -1.01 0.11 -15.80
C ASP A 29 -0.43 -0.92 -14.81
N LEU A 30 0.70 -0.61 -14.14
CA LEU A 30 1.30 -1.51 -13.18
C LEU A 30 0.53 -1.48 -11.86
N GLU A 31 -0.12 -2.60 -11.53
CA GLU A 31 -0.90 -2.75 -10.31
C GLU A 31 -0.11 -3.48 -9.24
N ILE A 32 -0.15 -2.94 -8.02
CA ILE A 32 0.44 -3.57 -6.84
C ILE A 32 -0.66 -3.83 -5.82
N ILE A 33 -0.72 -5.08 -5.36
CA ILE A 33 -1.61 -5.50 -4.29
C ILE A 33 -0.81 -5.67 -3.01
N ALA A 34 -1.22 -4.98 -1.96
CA ALA A 34 -0.77 -5.22 -0.60
C ALA A 34 -1.93 -5.79 0.22
N ILE A 35 -1.68 -6.85 0.98
CA ILE A 35 -2.67 -7.46 1.87
C ILE A 35 -2.12 -7.46 3.29
N ALA A 36 -2.68 -6.61 4.15
CA ALA A 36 -2.36 -6.60 5.57
C ALA A 36 -3.24 -7.63 6.31
N ILE A 37 -2.60 -8.52 7.07
CA ILE A 37 -3.25 -9.62 7.79
C ILE A 37 -3.04 -9.42 9.29
N TYR A 38 -4.14 -9.22 9.99
CA TYR A 38 -4.20 -9.08 11.43
C TYR A 38 -4.64 -10.40 12.08
N GLY A 39 -4.02 -10.76 13.20
CA GLY A 39 -4.41 -11.92 14.00
C GLY A 39 -5.73 -11.70 14.73
N LYS A 40 -6.24 -12.77 15.35
CA LYS A 40 -7.43 -12.71 16.20
C LYS A 40 -7.18 -11.76 17.37
N ASP A 41 -8.18 -10.93 17.69
CA ASP A 41 -8.13 -9.96 18.79
C ASP A 41 -7.06 -8.86 18.64
N VAL A 42 -6.49 -8.70 17.43
CA VAL A 42 -5.66 -7.54 17.10
C VAL A 42 -6.56 -6.43 16.58
N GLU A 43 -6.53 -5.28 17.26
CA GLU A 43 -7.31 -4.12 16.89
C GLU A 43 -6.87 -3.60 15.52
N VAL A 44 -7.77 -3.66 14.54
CA VAL A 44 -7.54 -3.06 13.23
C VAL A 44 -7.70 -1.55 13.39
N PRO A 45 -6.74 -0.73 12.95
CA PRO A 45 -6.81 0.70 13.18
C PRO A 45 -8.05 1.28 12.47
N LEU A 46 -8.93 1.97 13.21
CA LEU A 46 -10.15 2.62 12.72
C LEU A 46 -9.96 3.48 11.43
N PRO A 47 -8.84 4.19 11.23
CA PRO A 47 -8.57 4.94 9.99
C PRO A 47 -8.48 4.04 8.75
N VAL A 48 -8.12 2.76 8.93
CA VAL A 48 -8.09 1.76 7.87
C VAL A 48 -9.46 1.14 7.62
N VAL A 49 -10.44 1.36 8.51
CA VAL A 49 -11.85 1.03 8.27
C VAL A 49 -12.58 2.19 7.60
N THR A 50 -12.03 3.41 7.71
CA THR A 50 -12.61 4.62 7.14
C THR A 50 -12.28 4.68 5.65
N GLN A 51 -13.21 4.20 4.81
CA GLN A 51 -13.14 4.38 3.36
C GLN A 51 -13.08 5.88 3.02
N ARG A 52 -11.88 6.41 2.82
CA ARG A 52 -11.68 7.73 2.21
C ARG A 52 -11.57 7.60 0.70
N VAL A 53 -12.17 8.55 0.01
CA VAL A 53 -11.98 8.76 -1.42
C VAL A 53 -10.87 9.79 -1.56
N PHE A 54 -9.82 9.43 -2.30
CA PHE A 54 -8.69 10.30 -2.62
C PHE A 54 -8.99 11.17 -3.85
N ASP A 55 -8.32 12.33 -3.92
CA ASP A 55 -8.72 13.47 -4.77
C ASP A 55 -7.77 13.60 -5.96
N GLY A 56 -7.90 12.65 -6.88
CA GLY A 56 -7.34 12.70 -8.24
C GLY A 56 -8.45 12.72 -9.29
N GLU A 57 -8.08 12.65 -10.57
CA GLU A 57 -9.06 12.52 -11.67
C GLU A 57 -9.88 11.21 -11.57
N ILE A 58 -9.31 10.19 -10.91
CA ILE A 58 -9.93 8.86 -10.71
C ILE A 58 -10.10 8.61 -9.21
N LYS A 59 -11.35 8.65 -8.75
CA LYS A 59 -11.72 8.32 -7.37
C LYS A 59 -11.41 6.86 -7.06
N PHE A 60 -10.62 6.60 -6.02
CA PHE A 60 -10.40 5.25 -5.48
C PHE A 60 -10.67 5.18 -3.98
N LYS A 61 -11.00 3.97 -3.50
CA LYS A 61 -11.32 3.69 -2.09
C LYS A 61 -10.11 3.13 -1.37
N PHE A 62 -10.01 3.42 -0.08
CA PHE A 62 -8.93 2.90 0.77
C PHE A 62 -9.42 2.40 2.13
N PRO A 63 -9.12 1.14 2.51
CA PRO A 63 -8.63 0.02 1.68
C PRO A 63 -9.64 -0.34 0.57
N THR A 64 -9.18 -1.11 -0.42
CA THR A 64 -10.05 -1.62 -1.49
C THR A 64 -11.05 -2.66 -0.95
N GLU A 65 -10.61 -3.53 -0.04
CA GLU A 65 -11.45 -4.54 0.61
C GLU A 65 -11.09 -4.74 2.09
N ILE A 66 -12.09 -5.04 2.91
CA ILE A 66 -11.93 -5.48 4.30
C ILE A 66 -12.66 -6.80 4.48
N THR A 67 -11.93 -7.87 4.84
CA THR A 67 -12.49 -9.18 5.14
C THR A 67 -12.24 -9.51 6.61
N ALA A 68 -13.27 -9.39 7.46
CA ALA A 68 -13.20 -9.81 8.86
C ALA A 68 -13.61 -11.29 8.99
N GLY A 69 -12.70 -12.14 9.45
CA GLY A 69 -12.96 -13.55 9.74
C GLY A 69 -12.82 -13.86 11.23
N ALA A 70 -13.33 -15.01 11.65
CA ALA A 70 -13.33 -15.44 13.06
C ALA A 70 -11.92 -15.52 13.70
N ALA A 71 -10.88 -15.64 12.89
CA ALA A 71 -9.49 -15.76 13.35
C ALA A 71 -8.57 -14.64 12.86
N LYS A 72 -8.93 -13.90 11.81
CA LYS A 72 -8.06 -12.91 11.17
C LYS A 72 -8.88 -11.84 10.47
N THR A 73 -8.36 -10.62 10.43
CA THR A 73 -8.88 -9.56 9.55
C THR A 73 -7.87 -9.29 8.44
N ARG A 74 -8.36 -9.19 7.20
CA ARG A 74 -7.57 -8.89 6.01
C ARG A 74 -7.98 -7.54 5.45
N LEU A 75 -6.98 -6.74 5.10
CA LEU A 75 -7.16 -5.45 4.42
C LEU A 75 -6.44 -5.56 3.09
N VAL A 76 -7.17 -5.42 2.00
CA VAL A 76 -6.63 -5.51 0.64
C VAL A 76 -6.52 -4.10 0.08
N TYR A 77 -5.32 -3.76 -0.39
CA TYR A 77 -4.97 -2.53 -1.09
C TYR A 77 -4.58 -2.92 -2.50
N ARG A 78 -5.37 -2.54 -3.48
CA ARG A 78 -5.11 -2.83 -4.90
C ARG A 78 -5.14 -1.51 -5.63
N TYR A 79 -3.96 -1.05 -6.07
CA TYR A 79 -3.77 0.26 -6.68
C TYR A 79 -2.68 0.23 -7.75
N THR A 80 -2.79 1.14 -8.71
CA THR A 80 -1.71 1.46 -9.66
C THR A 80 -0.58 2.21 -8.97
N LEU A 81 0.58 2.33 -9.61
CA LEU A 81 1.71 3.09 -9.08
C LEU A 81 1.38 4.57 -8.75
N PRO A 82 0.69 5.34 -9.61
CA PRO A 82 0.27 6.70 -9.28
C PRO A 82 -0.66 6.78 -8.07
N GLN A 83 -1.59 5.83 -7.93
CA GLN A 83 -2.49 5.76 -6.78
C GLN A 83 -1.74 5.41 -5.48
N TRP A 84 -0.74 4.53 -5.57
CA TRP A 84 0.17 4.27 -4.45
C TRP A 84 0.97 5.51 -4.07
N LEU A 85 1.42 6.32 -5.02
CA LEU A 85 2.13 7.56 -4.75
C LEU A 85 1.26 8.53 -3.94
N GLU A 86 0.07 8.88 -4.45
CA GLU A 86 -0.88 9.78 -3.77
C GLU A 86 -1.22 9.28 -2.36
N LEU A 87 -1.47 7.97 -2.22
CA LEU A 87 -1.79 7.37 -0.94
C LEU A 87 -0.63 7.48 0.05
N LEU A 88 0.59 7.16 -0.38
CA LEU A 88 1.76 7.12 0.49
C LEU A 88 2.23 8.51 0.90
N GLU A 89 2.08 9.54 0.06
CA GLU A 89 2.40 10.93 0.41
C GLU A 89 1.63 11.44 1.64
N ILE A 90 0.44 10.90 1.88
CA ILE A 90 -0.43 11.33 2.99
C ILE A 90 -0.29 10.38 4.18
N THR A 91 -0.25 9.08 3.93
CA THR A 91 -0.47 8.07 4.97
C THR A 91 0.79 7.66 5.74
N THR A 92 1.96 8.14 5.34
CA THR A 92 3.25 7.88 6.00
C THR A 92 3.74 9.03 6.88
N LEU A 93 3.11 10.21 6.83
CA LEU A 93 3.52 11.41 7.56
C LEU A 93 3.36 11.27 9.09
N PRO A 94 4.07 12.05 9.92
CA PRO A 94 4.01 11.94 11.39
C PRO A 94 2.60 12.06 11.99
N VAL A 95 1.76 12.90 11.39
CA VAL A 95 0.34 13.13 11.72
C VAL A 95 -0.54 11.89 11.48
N SER A 96 -0.08 10.96 10.64
CA SER A 96 -0.85 9.76 10.33
C SER A 96 -0.96 8.83 11.55
N PRO A 97 -2.13 8.18 11.75
CA PRO A 97 -2.33 7.26 12.86
C PRO A 97 -1.30 6.12 12.88
N ALA A 98 -0.83 5.75 14.08
CA ALA A 98 0.25 4.75 14.24
C ALA A 98 -0.03 3.42 13.53
N GLY A 99 -1.25 2.90 13.64
CA GLY A 99 -1.61 1.65 12.97
C GLY A 99 -1.65 1.74 11.44
N LEU A 100 -1.88 2.94 10.89
CA LEU A 100 -1.77 3.17 9.45
C LEU A 100 -0.28 3.22 9.04
N LYS A 101 0.55 3.94 9.81
CA LYS A 101 2.01 4.00 9.61
C LYS A 101 2.67 2.61 9.67
N GLN A 102 2.20 1.75 10.57
CA GLN A 102 2.61 0.36 10.69
C GLN A 102 2.49 -0.44 9.38
N ILE A 103 1.55 -0.10 8.50
CA ILE A 103 1.38 -0.72 7.18
C ILE A 103 2.04 0.11 6.08
N MET A 104 1.78 1.42 6.05
CA MET A 104 2.11 2.27 4.90
C MET A 104 3.60 2.58 4.79
N ILE A 105 4.29 2.78 5.92
CA ILE A 105 5.74 3.03 5.91
C ILE A 105 6.52 1.83 5.33
N PRO A 106 6.32 0.58 5.79
CA PRO A 106 7.04 -0.55 5.20
C PRO A 106 6.68 -0.79 3.73
N VAL A 107 5.44 -0.50 3.30
CA VAL A 107 5.07 -0.51 1.87
C VAL A 107 5.87 0.54 1.10
N LEU A 108 5.93 1.79 1.57
CA LEU A 108 6.73 2.84 0.93
C LEU A 108 8.20 2.44 0.83
N LEU A 109 8.81 1.95 1.91
CA LEU A 109 10.20 1.52 1.91
C LEU A 109 10.47 0.36 0.94
N TYR A 110 9.49 -0.54 0.77
CA TYR A 110 9.55 -1.59 -0.23
C TYR A 110 9.46 -1.02 -1.66
N LEU A 111 8.54 -0.09 -1.91
CA LEU A 111 8.36 0.53 -3.23
C LEU A 111 9.53 1.44 -3.61
N LYS A 112 10.13 2.18 -2.69
CA LYS A 112 11.36 2.96 -2.92
C LYS A 112 12.52 2.10 -3.45
N LYS A 113 12.60 0.84 -3.02
CA LYS A 113 13.61 -0.12 -3.53
C LYS A 113 13.26 -0.65 -4.91
N GLY A 114 11.97 -0.83 -5.21
CA GLY A 114 11.50 -1.40 -6.47
C GLY A 114 11.35 -0.39 -7.61
N TYR A 115 10.97 0.85 -7.27
CA TYR A 115 10.65 1.93 -8.21
C TYR A 115 11.20 3.27 -7.67
N PRO A 116 12.53 3.40 -7.52
CA PRO A 116 13.14 4.60 -6.95
C PRO A 116 12.77 5.88 -7.71
N ASP A 117 12.61 5.81 -9.04
CA ASP A 117 12.27 6.95 -9.90
C ASP A 117 10.89 7.57 -9.58
N ILE A 118 10.03 6.82 -8.89
CA ILE A 118 8.66 7.26 -8.53
C ILE A 118 8.57 7.64 -7.06
N PHE A 119 9.24 6.89 -6.16
CA PHE A 119 9.01 7.04 -4.72
C PHE A 119 10.19 7.62 -3.94
N SER A 120 11.35 7.91 -4.56
CA SER A 120 12.56 8.36 -3.83
C SER A 120 12.26 9.55 -2.91
N ASP A 121 11.45 10.47 -3.38
CA ASP A 121 11.22 11.77 -2.77
C ASP A 121 10.04 11.79 -1.79
N VAL A 122 9.28 10.69 -1.71
CA VAL A 122 8.14 10.59 -0.79
C VAL A 122 8.62 10.58 0.66
N GLU A 123 8.24 11.59 1.43
CA GLU A 123 8.60 11.67 2.84
C GLU A 123 7.82 10.65 3.69
N TYR A 124 8.36 10.34 4.88
CA TYR A 124 7.67 9.54 5.88
C TYR A 124 8.16 9.89 7.27
N ASP A 125 7.40 9.46 8.29
CA ASP A 125 7.79 9.59 9.68
C ASP A 125 8.99 8.71 10.03
N VAL A 126 10.19 9.26 9.88
CA VAL A 126 11.46 8.60 10.24
C VAL A 126 11.60 8.31 11.73
N ASN A 127 10.77 8.93 12.58
CA ASN A 127 10.77 8.71 14.02
C ASN A 127 9.80 7.59 14.44
N PHE A 128 9.01 7.04 13.50
CA PHE A 128 8.14 5.91 13.80
C PHE A 128 8.98 4.64 14.01
N ASP A 129 8.78 4.00 15.15
CA ASP A 129 9.56 2.86 15.61
C ASP A 129 9.57 1.72 14.55
N PRO A 130 10.75 1.37 13.98
CA PRO A 130 10.87 0.27 13.02
C PRO A 130 10.42 -1.07 13.58
N ASP A 131 10.50 -1.27 14.91
CA ASP A 131 9.97 -2.47 15.56
C ASP A 131 8.45 -2.51 15.54
N GLN A 132 7.75 -1.48 15.08
CA GLN A 132 6.31 -1.53 14.88
C GLN A 132 5.92 -1.87 13.43
N TYR A 133 6.87 -1.94 12.50
CA TYR A 133 6.55 -2.15 11.09
C TYR A 133 5.95 -3.54 10.86
N ALA A 134 4.98 -3.59 9.95
CA ALA A 134 4.48 -4.85 9.41
C ALA A 134 5.61 -5.59 8.67
N GLU A 135 5.62 -6.91 8.78
CA GLU A 135 6.58 -7.74 8.05
C GLU A 135 6.15 -7.87 6.58
N ILE A 136 7.02 -7.46 5.65
CA ILE A 136 6.78 -7.61 4.21
C ILE A 136 7.12 -9.04 3.77
N ILE A 137 6.16 -9.71 3.15
CA ILE A 137 6.33 -11.01 2.49
C ILE A 137 5.97 -10.83 1.02
N PRO A 138 6.96 -10.74 0.12
CA PRO A 138 6.70 -10.72 -1.31
C PRO A 138 6.08 -12.05 -1.75
N VAL A 139 5.00 -11.97 -2.52
CA VAL A 139 4.36 -13.14 -3.15
C VAL A 139 4.77 -13.13 -4.61
N GLN A 140 5.38 -14.24 -5.05
CA GLN A 140 5.76 -14.49 -6.45
C GLN A 140 4.55 -14.86 -7.29
#